data_AF-A0A841U200-F1
#
_entry.id   AF-A0A841U200-F1
#
_cell.length_a   1.000
_cell.length_b   1.000
_cell.length_c   1.000
_cell.angle_alpha   90.00
_cell.angle_beta   90.00
_cell.angle_gamma   90.00
#
_symmetry.space_group_name_H-M   'P 1'
#
loop_
_entity.id
_entity.type
_entity.pdbx_description
1 polymer ?
#
loop_
_entity_poly.entity_id
_entity_poly.type
_entity_poly.pdbx_seq_one_letter_code
_entity_poly.pdbx_strand_id
1 'polypeptide(L)'
;MRRNLMIALTALTLASALPAAAGAAAKEGKAQIVATVSFRTAPSTSSSVVRYLKPGESVALLEKTNDYWWKVRESGGRTGYVSSRSTYVKLISAPAEEADSGASANANAVIVSSVSFREAPSASGARIRYLKANEKVTVTAKVNSYWYAVTDSDGKAGYVSSSSSYIKLTGPIPDASSGGSSGGNAGTGSGGNGSSSGGSGSGSDSGTDTSGPGGTLDAAAKAEAVIEAGLKYLGTPYEYGSDRNTTTTFDCSDFVRQAFKDALGVTLPGDSASQGAYVRERSAVTTDWRQLKRGDLMFFMDYKGTSSSLYANKQPFTSKISHVGIYLGDGKILQTYSKTSGGVRIDSIAGKHWEYRFLFGGSAL
;
A
#
# COMPACT_ATOMS: atom_id res chain seq x y z
N MET A 1 -46.19 65.55 46.99
CA MET A 1 -46.49 65.77 45.55
C MET A 1 -45.19 65.73 44.77
N ARG A 2 -45.14 64.93 43.68
CA ARG A 2 -44.10 64.93 42.61
C ARG A 2 -42.72 64.44 43.08
N ARG A 3 -41.91 63.66 42.36
CA ARG A 3 -41.91 63.03 41.03
C ARG A 3 -40.83 61.94 41.07
N ASN A 4 -40.98 60.93 40.24
CA ASN A 4 -40.00 59.92 39.82
C ASN A 4 -38.56 60.46 39.68
N LEU A 5 -37.53 59.63 39.96
CA LEU A 5 -36.60 59.09 38.96
C LEU A 5 -35.58 58.09 39.59
N MET A 6 -35.44 56.92 38.95
CA MET A 6 -34.41 55.89 39.15
C MET A 6 -33.02 56.33 38.61
N ILE A 7 -32.02 55.43 38.72
CA ILE A 7 -30.76 55.25 37.93
C ILE A 7 -29.52 55.43 38.83
N ALA A 8 -28.52 54.56 38.90
CA ALA A 8 -28.27 53.23 38.34
C ALA A 8 -27.13 52.56 39.12
N LEU A 9 -27.22 51.24 39.32
CA LEU A 9 -26.13 50.39 39.79
C LEU A 9 -25.48 49.77 38.53
N THR A 10 -24.29 50.23 38.15
CA THR A 10 -23.53 49.66 37.04
C THR A 10 -22.86 48.35 37.48
N ALA A 11 -23.53 47.23 37.20
CA ALA A 11 -22.92 45.91 37.17
C ALA A 11 -22.20 45.71 35.84
N LEU A 12 -20.88 45.54 35.89
CA LEU A 12 -20.04 45.21 34.73
C LEU A 12 -20.15 43.70 34.45
N THR A 13 -21.16 43.30 33.67
CA THR A 13 -21.24 41.95 33.08
C THR A 13 -20.49 41.94 31.75
N LEU A 14 -19.30 41.35 31.75
CA LEU A 14 -18.57 41.05 30.52
C LEU A 14 -19.20 39.81 29.88
N ALA A 15 -20.29 39.99 29.13
CA ALA A 15 -20.83 38.97 28.26
C ALA A 15 -19.97 38.88 27.00
N SER A 16 -18.98 37.98 26.99
CA SER A 16 -18.32 37.57 25.75
C SER A 16 -19.27 36.67 24.96
N ALA A 17 -20.05 37.27 24.07
CA ALA A 17 -20.73 36.54 23.02
C ALA A 17 -19.66 35.96 22.08
N LEU A 18 -19.35 34.67 22.26
CA LEU A 18 -18.69 33.90 21.22
C LEU A 18 -19.62 33.86 20.00
N PRO A 19 -19.15 34.24 18.80
CA PRO A 19 -19.88 33.93 17.58
C PRO A 19 -20.03 32.43 17.52
N ALA A 20 -21.27 31.95 17.49
CA ALA A 20 -21.56 30.60 17.02
C ALA A 20 -21.03 30.51 15.59
N ALA A 21 -19.84 29.94 15.43
CA ALA A 21 -19.38 29.45 14.14
C ALA A 21 -20.41 28.40 13.72
N ALA A 22 -21.34 28.79 12.87
CA ALA A 22 -22.16 27.87 12.11
C ALA A 22 -21.19 27.06 11.24
N GLY A 23 -20.68 25.96 11.81
CA GLY A 23 -19.91 24.98 11.08
C GLY A 23 -20.78 24.48 9.94
N ALA A 24 -20.33 24.71 8.71
CA ALA A 24 -20.95 24.15 7.52
C ALA A 24 -21.10 22.64 7.75
N ALA A 25 -22.34 22.18 7.83
CA ALA A 25 -22.62 20.77 8.03
C ALA A 25 -22.17 20.00 6.78
N ALA A 26 -21.18 19.12 6.93
CA ALA A 26 -20.81 18.17 5.89
C ALA A 26 -22.08 17.46 5.40
N LYS A 27 -22.28 17.38 4.07
CA LYS A 27 -23.52 16.85 3.52
C LYS A 27 -23.47 15.33 3.58
N GLU A 28 -23.98 14.79 4.68
CA GLU A 28 -23.97 13.36 4.97
C GLU A 28 -24.64 12.55 3.85
N GLY A 29 -24.05 11.40 3.54
CA GLY A 29 -24.63 10.43 2.63
C GLY A 29 -25.82 9.72 3.27
N LYS A 30 -26.54 8.93 2.48
CA LYS A 30 -27.65 8.09 2.95
C LYS A 30 -27.38 6.63 2.63
N ALA A 31 -27.68 5.76 3.57
CA ALA A 31 -27.65 4.32 3.39
C ALA A 31 -28.88 3.67 4.02
N GLN A 32 -29.35 2.59 3.42
CA GLN A 32 -30.47 1.80 3.93
C GLN A 32 -29.99 0.42 4.34
N ILE A 33 -30.44 -0.04 5.50
CA ILE A 33 -30.20 -1.38 6.00
C ILE A 33 -31.12 -2.34 5.24
N VAL A 34 -30.55 -3.33 4.56
CA VAL A 34 -31.29 -4.31 3.74
C VAL A 34 -31.38 -5.68 4.41
N ALA A 35 -30.49 -5.97 5.36
CA ALA A 35 -30.56 -7.13 6.25
C ALA A 35 -30.06 -6.76 7.65
N THR A 36 -30.45 -7.50 8.69
CA THR A 36 -30.03 -7.22 10.07
C THR A 36 -28.51 -7.12 10.19
N VAL A 37 -28.00 -6.02 10.75
CA VAL A 37 -26.56 -5.75 10.87
C VAL A 37 -26.18 -5.24 12.25
N SER A 38 -24.99 -5.65 12.74
CA SER A 38 -24.44 -5.13 13.99
C SER A 38 -23.97 -3.68 13.82
N PHE A 39 -24.48 -2.79 14.67
CA PHE A 39 -23.96 -1.44 14.87
C PHE A 39 -22.95 -1.47 16.01
N ARG A 40 -21.70 -1.10 15.74
CA ARG A 40 -20.56 -1.32 16.63
C ARG A 40 -19.83 -0.04 17.00
N THR A 41 -19.06 -0.11 18.08
CA THR A 41 -18.24 1.01 18.57
C THR A 41 -16.96 1.25 17.75
N ALA A 42 -16.47 0.26 17.00
CA ALA A 42 -15.30 0.36 16.12
C ALA A 42 -15.50 -0.45 14.83
N PRO A 43 -14.72 -0.20 13.75
CA PRO A 43 -14.81 -0.94 12.49
C PRO A 43 -14.13 -2.33 12.59
N SER A 44 -14.61 -3.18 13.51
CA SER A 44 -14.09 -4.52 13.75
C SER A 44 -15.19 -5.51 14.17
N THR A 45 -15.06 -6.77 13.76
CA THR A 45 -15.97 -7.84 14.22
C THR A 45 -15.76 -8.21 15.69
N SER A 46 -14.62 -7.82 16.27
CA SER A 46 -14.31 -8.04 17.69
C SER A 46 -14.71 -6.89 18.62
N SER A 47 -15.18 -5.75 18.09
CA SER A 47 -15.60 -4.62 18.93
C SER A 47 -17.02 -4.78 19.44
N SER A 48 -17.32 -4.14 20.56
CA SER A 48 -18.64 -4.17 21.20
C SER A 48 -19.77 -3.80 20.23
N VAL A 49 -20.83 -4.62 20.25
CA VAL A 49 -22.08 -4.34 19.53
C VAL A 49 -22.91 -3.40 20.39
N VAL A 50 -23.20 -2.22 19.87
CA VAL A 50 -24.08 -1.23 20.52
C VAL A 50 -25.52 -1.72 20.41
N ARG A 51 -25.95 -2.08 19.20
CA ARG A 51 -27.24 -2.75 18.93
C ARG A 51 -27.25 -3.37 17.54
N TYR A 52 -28.36 -3.97 17.15
CA TYR A 52 -28.63 -4.41 15.79
C TYR A 52 -29.57 -3.42 15.07
N LEU A 53 -29.25 -3.07 13.83
CA LEU A 53 -30.14 -2.33 12.93
C LEU A 53 -30.95 -3.31 12.10
N LYS A 54 -32.24 -3.05 11.94
CA LYS A 54 -33.19 -3.92 11.22
C LYS A 54 -33.31 -3.53 9.73
N PRO A 55 -33.71 -4.47 8.86
CA PRO A 55 -34.02 -4.17 7.47
C PRO A 55 -35.05 -3.04 7.36
N GLY A 56 -34.83 -2.12 6.42
CA GLY A 56 -35.64 -0.92 6.22
C GLY A 56 -35.17 0.32 6.99
N GLU A 57 -34.35 0.17 8.05
CA GLU A 57 -33.80 1.32 8.78
C GLU A 57 -32.89 2.15 7.86
N SER A 58 -33.02 3.48 7.94
CA SER A 58 -32.15 4.42 7.22
C SER A 58 -31.12 5.02 8.17
N VAL A 59 -29.88 5.11 7.70
CA VAL A 59 -28.77 5.70 8.43
C VAL A 59 -28.06 6.75 7.57
N ALA A 60 -27.55 7.79 8.22
CA ALA A 60 -26.69 8.75 7.55
C ALA A 60 -25.29 8.15 7.41
N LEU A 61 -24.79 8.05 6.18
CA LEU A 61 -23.41 7.64 5.93
C LEU A 61 -22.52 8.85 6.18
N LEU A 62 -21.65 8.74 7.18
CA LEU A 62 -20.67 9.78 7.49
C LEU A 62 -19.37 9.53 6.72
N GLU A 63 -18.93 8.26 6.68
CA GLU A 63 -17.61 7.91 6.15
C GLU A 63 -17.58 6.45 5.69
N LYS A 64 -16.90 6.16 4.57
CA LYS A 64 -16.54 4.79 4.20
C LYS A 64 -15.18 4.44 4.82
N THR A 65 -15.20 4.03 6.08
CA THR A 65 -13.99 3.80 6.89
C THR A 65 -13.01 2.81 6.28
N ASN A 66 -13.50 1.73 5.67
CA ASN A 66 -12.72 0.83 4.80
C ASN A 66 -13.66 -0.05 3.95
N ASP A 67 -13.08 -1.01 3.21
CA ASP A 67 -13.81 -1.93 2.32
C ASP A 67 -14.87 -2.76 3.04
N TYR A 68 -14.78 -2.92 4.37
CA TYR A 68 -15.66 -3.77 5.17
C TYR A 68 -16.55 -3.01 6.14
N TRP A 69 -16.28 -1.72 6.39
CA TRP A 69 -16.94 -0.92 7.42
C TRP A 69 -17.28 0.49 6.96
N TRP A 70 -18.51 0.91 7.24
CA TRP A 70 -18.97 2.28 7.10
C TRP A 70 -19.24 2.89 8.47
N LYS A 71 -18.81 4.14 8.66
CA LYS A 71 -19.22 4.96 9.80
C LYS A 71 -20.54 5.62 9.46
N VAL A 72 -21.53 5.36 10.30
CA VAL A 72 -22.90 5.80 10.09
C VAL A 72 -23.46 6.45 11.34
N ARG A 73 -24.45 7.33 11.16
CA ARG A 73 -25.24 7.91 12.23
C ARG A 73 -26.68 7.43 12.15
N GLU A 74 -27.20 6.91 13.25
CA GLU A 74 -28.61 6.50 13.33
C GLU A 74 -29.54 7.70 13.59
N SER A 75 -30.85 7.50 13.41
CA SER A 75 -31.86 8.55 13.63
C SER A 75 -31.83 9.16 15.04
N GLY A 76 -31.33 8.42 16.04
CA GLY A 76 -31.13 8.91 17.40
C GLY A 76 -29.86 9.75 17.61
N GLY A 77 -29.15 10.11 16.53
CA GLY A 77 -27.94 10.93 16.57
C GLY A 77 -26.65 10.19 16.95
N ARG A 78 -26.75 8.92 17.34
CA ARG A 78 -25.62 8.09 17.74
C ARG A 78 -24.80 7.65 16.52
N THR A 79 -23.47 7.73 16.63
CA THR A 79 -22.54 7.33 15.58
C THR A 79 -21.84 6.02 15.91
N GLY A 80 -21.60 5.21 14.89
CA GLY A 80 -20.93 3.92 15.04
C GLY A 80 -20.66 3.29 13.68
N TYR A 81 -20.28 2.03 13.67
CA TYR A 81 -19.81 1.33 12.48
C TYR A 81 -20.72 0.16 12.13
N VAL A 82 -21.02 0.02 10.84
CA VAL A 82 -21.76 -1.13 10.28
C VAL A 82 -20.96 -1.76 9.17
N SER A 83 -21.24 -3.03 8.86
CA SER A 83 -20.60 -3.67 7.71
C SER A 83 -21.02 -2.96 6.42
N SER A 84 -20.07 -2.73 5.52
CA SER A 84 -20.26 -2.17 4.17
C SER A 84 -20.78 -3.18 3.15
N ARG A 85 -20.88 -4.47 3.50
CA ARG A 85 -21.28 -5.52 2.55
C ARG A 85 -22.70 -5.25 2.06
N SER A 86 -22.90 -5.36 0.75
CA SER A 86 -24.19 -5.12 0.09
C SER A 86 -25.33 -6.02 0.59
N THR A 87 -25.00 -7.16 1.19
CA THR A 87 -25.95 -8.04 1.88
C THR A 87 -26.63 -7.36 3.08
N TYR A 88 -25.97 -6.40 3.73
CA TYR A 88 -26.45 -5.76 4.96
C TYR A 88 -26.88 -4.32 4.74
N VAL A 89 -26.17 -3.59 3.86
CA VAL A 89 -26.39 -2.16 3.65
C VAL A 89 -26.34 -1.80 2.17
N LYS A 90 -27.25 -0.94 1.75
CA LYS A 90 -27.31 -0.37 0.40
C LYS A 90 -27.00 1.13 0.46
N LEU A 91 -26.02 1.57 -0.32
CA LEU A 91 -25.72 2.98 -0.49
C LEU A 91 -26.83 3.65 -1.32
N ILE A 92 -27.40 4.74 -0.80
CA ILE A 92 -28.36 5.59 -1.52
C ILE A 92 -27.66 6.84 -2.06
N SER A 93 -26.86 7.51 -1.22
CA SER A 93 -26.04 8.65 -1.64
C SER A 93 -24.73 8.68 -0.85
N ALA A 94 -23.63 8.99 -1.52
CA ALA A 94 -22.35 9.19 -0.84
C ALA A 94 -22.33 10.54 -0.09
N PRO A 95 -21.51 10.68 0.97
CA PRO A 95 -21.29 11.97 1.61
C PRO A 95 -20.59 12.91 0.63
N ALA A 96 -21.04 14.17 0.56
CA ALA A 96 -20.40 15.22 -0.21
C ALA A 96 -19.72 16.21 0.75
N GLU A 97 -18.43 16.46 0.55
CA GLU A 97 -17.69 17.55 1.20
C GLU A 97 -17.39 18.65 0.17
N GLU A 98 -17.59 19.89 0.59
CA GLU A 98 -17.40 21.12 -0.18
C GLU A 98 -15.94 21.29 -0.64
N ALA A 99 -15.79 21.88 -1.83
CA ALA A 99 -14.52 22.07 -2.49
C ALA A 99 -13.71 23.19 -1.83
N ASP A 100 -12.56 22.86 -1.26
CA ASP A 100 -11.51 23.84 -0.97
C ASP A 100 -10.62 24.06 -2.21
N SER A 101 -10.48 25.33 -2.55
CA SER A 101 -9.94 25.92 -3.78
C SER A 101 -8.42 25.79 -3.85
N GLY A 102 -7.97 24.96 -4.78
CA GLY A 102 -6.57 24.77 -5.14
C GLY A 102 -6.49 23.70 -6.23
N ALA A 103 -6.99 24.04 -7.42
CA ALA A 103 -7.12 23.13 -8.54
C ALA A 103 -5.76 22.89 -9.23
N SER A 104 -5.19 21.70 -9.03
CA SER A 104 -4.55 20.99 -10.13
C SER A 104 -5.65 20.16 -10.78
N ALA A 105 -6.07 20.54 -11.99
CA ALA A 105 -7.29 20.08 -12.64
C ALA A 105 -7.36 18.56 -12.94
N ASN A 106 -6.34 17.79 -12.57
CA ASN A 106 -6.23 16.36 -12.85
C ASN A 106 -5.97 15.49 -11.61
N ALA A 107 -6.02 16.03 -10.39
CA ALA A 107 -5.78 15.23 -9.19
C ALA A 107 -6.89 14.17 -8.99
N ASN A 108 -6.55 12.91 -9.24
CA ASN A 108 -7.42 11.74 -9.08
C ASN A 108 -7.09 10.92 -7.83
N ALA A 109 -6.29 11.46 -6.90
CA ALA A 109 -6.02 10.87 -5.61
C ALA A 109 -5.70 11.89 -4.51
N VAL A 110 -5.92 11.47 -3.26
CA VAL A 110 -5.59 12.23 -2.05
C VAL A 110 -4.76 11.37 -1.11
N ILE A 111 -3.72 11.96 -0.53
CA ILE A 111 -2.88 11.32 0.47
C ILE A 111 -3.62 11.27 1.81
N VAL A 112 -3.80 10.07 2.35
CA VAL A 112 -4.57 9.80 3.58
C VAL A 112 -3.70 9.98 4.82
N SER A 113 -2.43 9.61 4.73
CA SER A 113 -1.44 9.80 5.78
C SER A 113 -0.07 10.03 5.18
N SER A 114 0.84 10.67 5.93
CA SER A 114 2.18 11.01 5.43
C SER A 114 2.86 9.79 4.80
N VAL A 115 3.34 9.95 3.56
CA VAL A 115 3.90 8.85 2.78
C VAL A 115 5.13 9.31 2.01
N SER A 116 6.08 8.39 1.82
CA SER A 116 7.28 8.67 1.03
C SER A 116 6.94 8.76 -0.46
N PHE A 117 7.30 9.89 -1.08
CA PHE A 117 7.31 10.07 -2.52
C PHE A 117 8.71 9.82 -3.05
N ARG A 118 8.84 8.89 -4.00
CA ARG A 118 10.12 8.27 -4.36
C ARG A 118 10.39 8.34 -5.85
N GLU A 119 11.67 8.23 -6.20
CA GLU A 119 12.14 8.21 -7.60
C GLU A 119 11.89 6.86 -8.30
N ALA A 120 11.64 5.79 -7.55
CA ALA A 120 11.33 4.46 -8.06
C ALA A 120 10.17 3.81 -7.28
N PRO A 121 9.42 2.87 -7.87
CA PRO A 121 8.33 2.12 -7.23
C PRO A 121 8.88 1.04 -6.27
N SER A 122 9.70 1.47 -5.31
CA SER A 122 10.36 0.61 -4.34
C SER A 122 10.56 1.34 -3.01
N ALA A 123 10.40 0.62 -1.90
CA ALA A 123 10.63 1.18 -0.56
C ALA A 123 12.11 1.54 -0.32
N SER A 124 13.01 0.99 -1.14
CA SER A 124 14.44 1.28 -1.14
C SER A 124 14.86 2.39 -2.11
N GLY A 125 13.95 2.84 -2.99
CA GLY A 125 14.22 3.95 -3.92
C GLY A 125 14.44 5.27 -3.18
N ALA A 126 15.28 6.14 -3.75
CA ALA A 126 15.55 7.46 -3.20
C ALA A 126 14.24 8.22 -2.97
N ARG A 127 14.09 8.82 -1.77
CA ARG A 127 12.92 9.58 -1.39
C ARG A 127 13.13 11.03 -1.81
N ILE A 128 12.27 11.51 -2.72
CA ILE A 128 12.21 12.90 -3.15
C ILE A 128 11.82 13.76 -1.95
N ARG A 129 10.67 13.45 -1.35
CA ARG A 129 10.14 14.09 -0.13
C ARG A 129 9.02 13.26 0.48
N TYR A 130 8.42 13.77 1.55
CA TYR A 130 7.13 13.26 2.05
C TYR A 130 5.97 14.03 1.39
N LEU A 131 4.92 13.29 1.01
CA LEU A 131 3.61 13.88 0.73
C LEU A 131 2.84 13.93 2.04
N LYS A 132 2.18 15.05 2.32
CA LYS A 132 1.44 15.28 3.56
C LYS A 132 0.04 14.70 3.48
N ALA A 133 -0.54 14.39 4.64
CA ALA A 133 -1.96 14.06 4.69
C ALA A 133 -2.79 15.20 4.08
N ASN A 134 -3.84 14.84 3.34
CA ASN A 134 -4.69 15.71 2.52
C ASN A 134 -4.02 16.35 1.29
N GLU A 135 -2.75 16.04 1.01
CA GLU A 135 -2.11 16.47 -0.24
C GLU A 135 -2.77 15.76 -1.44
N LYS A 136 -3.13 16.54 -2.46
CA LYS A 136 -3.75 16.03 -3.69
C LYS A 136 -2.67 15.68 -4.69
N VAL A 137 -2.77 14.52 -5.32
CA VAL A 137 -1.83 14.05 -6.35
C VAL A 137 -2.58 13.45 -7.53
N THR A 138 -1.91 13.38 -8.68
CA THR A 138 -2.42 12.72 -9.88
C THR A 138 -1.74 11.39 -10.04
N VAL A 139 -2.44 10.28 -9.80
CA VAL A 139 -2.04 8.92 -10.15
C VAL A 139 -2.10 8.75 -11.67
N THR A 140 -0.94 8.61 -12.29
CA THR A 140 -0.78 8.46 -13.75
C THR A 140 -0.83 7.01 -14.19
N ALA A 141 -0.43 6.06 -13.33
CA ALA A 141 -0.50 4.64 -13.60
C ALA A 141 -0.50 3.80 -12.32
N LYS A 142 -1.14 2.62 -12.38
CA LYS A 142 -0.91 1.54 -11.42
C LYS A 142 0.28 0.72 -11.87
N VAL A 143 1.41 0.90 -11.19
CA VAL A 143 2.67 0.24 -11.55
C VAL A 143 2.62 -1.24 -11.18
N ASN A 144 2.13 -1.53 -9.97
CA ASN A 144 1.86 -2.89 -9.49
C ASN A 144 0.87 -2.83 -8.31
N SER A 145 0.72 -3.94 -7.58
CA SER A 145 -0.19 -4.02 -6.43
C SER A 145 0.19 -3.13 -5.25
N TYR A 146 1.43 -2.61 -5.19
CA TYR A 146 1.98 -1.85 -4.05
C TYR A 146 2.36 -0.40 -4.38
N TRP A 147 2.39 -0.02 -5.66
CA TRP A 147 2.87 1.30 -6.10
C TRP A 147 1.97 1.94 -7.16
N TYR A 148 1.73 3.23 -6.96
CA TYR A 148 1.21 4.13 -7.98
C TYR A 148 2.33 5.03 -8.49
N ALA A 149 2.35 5.27 -9.81
CA ALA A 149 3.07 6.39 -10.39
C ALA A 149 2.20 7.64 -10.19
N VAL A 150 2.78 8.71 -9.65
CA VAL A 150 2.05 9.93 -9.31
C VAL A 150 2.81 11.18 -9.74
N THR A 151 2.05 12.23 -10.02
CA THR A 151 2.53 13.61 -10.18
C THR A 151 1.98 14.44 -9.03
N ASP A 152 2.84 15.18 -8.33
CA ASP A 152 2.44 16.05 -7.22
C ASP A 152 1.86 17.41 -7.72
N SER A 153 1.53 18.30 -6.78
CA SER A 153 0.98 19.64 -7.10
C SER A 153 1.96 20.53 -7.88
N ASP A 154 3.26 20.27 -7.74
CA ASP A 154 4.33 21.05 -8.35
C ASP A 154 4.72 20.48 -9.73
N GLY A 155 4.04 19.42 -10.19
CA GLY A 155 4.33 18.75 -11.46
C GLY A 155 5.47 17.73 -11.38
N LYS A 156 6.01 17.44 -10.19
CA LYS A 156 7.08 16.45 -10.03
C LYS A 156 6.51 15.05 -10.13
N ALA A 157 7.09 14.23 -11.00
CA ALA A 157 6.77 12.81 -11.14
C ALA A 157 7.57 11.93 -10.16
N GLY A 158 6.95 10.85 -9.71
CA GLY A 158 7.56 9.82 -8.87
C GLY A 158 6.56 8.74 -8.48
N TYR A 159 6.82 8.06 -7.37
CA TYR A 159 6.08 6.88 -6.95
C TYR A 159 5.67 6.95 -5.48
N VAL A 160 4.48 6.43 -5.19
CA VAL A 160 3.92 6.34 -3.84
C VAL A 160 3.30 4.97 -3.62
N SER A 161 3.25 4.53 -2.36
CA SER A 161 2.58 3.27 -2.02
C SER A 161 1.11 3.33 -2.42
N SER A 162 0.60 2.30 -3.11
CA SER A 162 -0.81 2.14 -3.47
C SER A 162 -1.70 1.73 -2.30
N SER A 163 -1.11 1.51 -1.11
CA SER A 163 -1.85 1.13 0.09
C SER A 163 -2.88 2.21 0.45
N SER A 164 -4.09 1.76 0.73
CA SER A 164 -5.19 2.63 1.18
C SER A 164 -4.91 3.33 2.51
N SER A 165 -3.88 2.91 3.26
CA SER A 165 -3.40 3.64 4.44
C SER A 165 -2.74 4.97 4.09
N TYR A 166 -2.22 5.11 2.86
CA TYR A 166 -1.42 6.25 2.43
C TYR A 166 -2.07 7.07 1.33
N ILE A 167 -2.82 6.45 0.42
CA ILE A 167 -3.42 7.14 -0.73
C ILE A 167 -4.81 6.59 -1.04
N LYS A 168 -5.73 7.48 -1.40
CA LYS A 168 -7.10 7.18 -1.80
C LYS A 168 -7.36 7.76 -3.18
N LEU A 169 -7.73 6.92 -4.13
CA LEU A 169 -8.19 7.38 -5.44
C LEU A 169 -9.52 8.13 -5.30
N THR A 170 -9.60 9.29 -5.92
CA THR A 170 -10.79 10.13 -6.06
C THR A 170 -11.31 10.16 -7.50
N GLY A 171 -10.56 9.61 -8.45
CA GLY A 171 -10.95 9.48 -9.85
C GLY A 171 -10.30 8.26 -10.53
N PRO A 172 -10.63 8.01 -11.81
CA PRO A 172 -10.04 6.91 -12.57
C PRO A 172 -8.53 7.14 -12.79
N ILE A 173 -7.78 6.04 -12.83
CA ILE A 173 -6.38 6.05 -13.27
C ILE A 173 -6.39 5.97 -14.80
N PRO A 174 -5.67 6.84 -15.53
CA PRO A 174 -5.51 6.70 -16.97
C PRO A 174 -4.94 5.32 -17.31
N ASP A 175 -5.61 4.59 -18.20
CA ASP A 175 -5.19 3.24 -18.57
C ASP A 175 -3.88 3.30 -19.37
N ALA A 176 -2.82 2.65 -18.87
CA ALA A 176 -1.56 2.48 -19.62
C ALA A 176 -1.68 1.39 -20.72
N SER A 177 -2.90 0.94 -21.04
CA SER A 177 -3.19 -0.12 -22.00
C SER A 177 -4.26 0.31 -23.00
N SER A 178 -3.93 1.27 -23.86
CA SER A 178 -4.65 1.46 -25.14
C SER A 178 -3.73 2.01 -26.23
N GLY A 179 -2.60 1.33 -26.46
CA GLY A 179 -1.93 1.32 -27.76
C GLY A 179 -2.75 0.52 -28.77
N GLY A 180 -3.99 0.97 -29.03
CA GLY A 180 -4.90 0.36 -29.99
C GLY A 180 -4.42 0.65 -31.40
N SER A 181 -3.85 -0.38 -32.03
CA SER A 181 -3.67 -0.46 -33.48
C SER A 181 -5.00 -0.13 -34.17
N SER A 182 -5.07 1.04 -34.80
CA SER A 182 -6.08 1.37 -35.80
C SER A 182 -5.34 1.65 -37.10
N GLY A 183 -5.14 0.58 -37.86
CA GLY A 183 -4.72 0.67 -39.25
C GLY A 183 -5.86 1.24 -40.08
N GLY A 184 -5.82 2.56 -40.30
CA GLY A 184 -6.62 3.28 -41.27
C GLY A 184 -5.73 3.81 -42.38
N ASN A 185 -5.76 3.12 -43.52
CA ASN A 185 -5.02 3.40 -44.74
C ASN A 185 -5.49 4.70 -45.45
N ALA A 186 -4.56 5.64 -45.64
CA ALA A 186 -4.45 6.57 -46.77
C ALA A 186 -3.02 7.16 -46.68
N GLY A 187 -2.09 7.04 -47.62
CA GLY A 187 -2.20 7.00 -49.06
C GLY A 187 -1.53 8.27 -49.61
N THR A 188 -0.39 8.11 -50.31
CA THR A 188 0.39 9.11 -51.08
C THR A 188 1.28 10.07 -50.26
N GLY A 189 2.54 10.35 -50.59
CA GLY A 189 3.45 9.95 -51.66
C GLY A 189 4.75 10.78 -51.57
N SER A 190 5.85 10.28 -52.17
CA SER A 190 7.09 11.00 -52.51
C SER A 190 7.94 11.51 -51.32
N GLY A 191 9.24 11.23 -51.16
CA GLY A 191 10.28 10.98 -52.15
C GLY A 191 11.36 12.07 -52.01
N GLY A 192 12.56 11.69 -51.57
CA GLY A 192 13.81 12.35 -51.99
C GLY A 192 14.39 13.48 -51.14
N ASN A 193 15.36 13.11 -50.30
CA ASN A 193 16.73 13.64 -50.22
C ASN A 193 16.99 15.16 -50.05
N GLY A 194 17.67 15.54 -48.96
CA GLY A 194 18.25 16.87 -48.79
C GLY A 194 19.18 16.96 -47.57
N SER A 195 20.48 16.81 -47.82
CA SER A 195 21.56 17.01 -46.87
C SER A 195 21.81 18.52 -46.65
N SER A 196 21.98 18.99 -45.40
CA SER A 196 22.85 20.14 -45.12
C SER A 196 23.15 20.29 -43.63
N SER A 197 24.43 20.51 -43.37
CA SER A 197 25.13 20.72 -42.11
C SER A 197 24.83 22.06 -41.42
N GLY A 198 24.99 22.05 -40.08
CA GLY A 198 25.74 23.08 -39.36
C GLY A 198 24.91 24.15 -38.66
N GLY A 199 25.08 24.25 -37.33
CA GLY A 199 24.61 25.40 -36.56
C GLY A 199 24.44 25.13 -35.08
N SER A 200 25.50 25.35 -34.31
CA SER A 200 25.53 25.30 -32.84
C SER A 200 24.55 26.28 -32.20
N GLY A 201 23.84 25.83 -31.16
CA GLY A 201 23.02 26.64 -30.28
C GLY A 201 23.03 26.08 -28.86
N SER A 202 23.65 26.82 -27.95
CA SER A 202 23.73 26.55 -26.51
C SER A 202 22.35 26.70 -25.85
N GLY A 203 21.96 25.74 -25.00
CA GLY A 203 20.73 25.80 -24.21
C GLY A 203 20.62 24.65 -23.20
N SER A 204 20.40 25.04 -21.96
CA SER A 204 20.42 24.26 -20.72
C SER A 204 19.41 23.10 -20.63
N ASP A 205 19.75 22.15 -19.74
CA ASP A 205 18.85 21.37 -18.87
C ASP A 205 17.80 20.46 -19.53
N SER A 206 17.98 19.14 -19.40
CA SER A 206 16.94 18.15 -19.05
C SER A 206 17.31 16.71 -19.45
N GLY A 207 17.09 15.79 -18.50
CA GLY A 207 16.59 14.42 -18.74
C GLY A 207 17.42 13.48 -19.62
N THR A 208 18.29 12.68 -19.01
CA THR A 208 18.70 11.40 -19.62
C THR A 208 17.58 10.38 -19.43
N ASP A 209 16.60 10.42 -20.33
CA ASP A 209 15.80 9.27 -20.70
C ASP A 209 16.59 8.50 -21.78
N THR A 210 17.05 7.30 -21.44
CA THR A 210 17.57 6.35 -22.43
C THR A 210 16.98 4.98 -22.16
N SER A 211 15.70 4.83 -22.52
CA SER A 211 15.11 3.53 -22.81
C SER A 211 15.50 3.14 -24.24
N GLY A 212 16.53 2.30 -24.38
CA GLY A 212 16.85 1.56 -25.61
C GLY A 212 16.34 0.12 -25.53
N PRO A 213 15.91 -0.50 -26.65
CA PRO A 213 15.26 -1.81 -26.64
C PRO A 213 16.33 -2.92 -26.48
N GLY A 214 16.27 -3.64 -25.35
CA GLY A 214 17.21 -4.70 -24.98
C GLY A 214 17.67 -4.72 -23.52
N GLY A 215 17.08 -3.89 -22.65
CA GLY A 215 17.52 -3.69 -21.27
C GLY A 215 17.31 -4.90 -20.37
N THR A 216 18.40 -5.38 -19.77
CA THR A 216 18.37 -6.17 -18.54
C THR A 216 17.52 -5.44 -17.51
N LEU A 217 16.48 -6.08 -16.96
CA LEU A 217 15.71 -5.51 -15.85
C LEU A 217 16.67 -5.02 -14.76
N ASP A 218 16.50 -3.78 -14.28
CA ASP A 218 17.26 -3.31 -13.13
C ASP A 218 16.92 -4.16 -11.88
N ALA A 219 17.78 -4.13 -10.87
CA ALA A 219 17.65 -5.01 -9.70
C ALA A 219 16.30 -4.84 -8.96
N ALA A 220 15.71 -3.64 -8.99
CA ALA A 220 14.42 -3.38 -8.36
C ALA A 220 13.28 -4.00 -9.19
N ALA A 221 13.32 -3.89 -10.53
CA ALA A 221 12.36 -4.53 -11.42
C ALA A 221 12.42 -6.06 -11.32
N LYS A 222 13.63 -6.64 -11.22
CA LYS A 222 13.81 -8.08 -10.96
C LYS A 222 13.21 -8.49 -9.62
N ALA A 223 13.44 -7.72 -8.56
CA ALA A 223 12.87 -7.97 -7.24
C ALA A 223 11.33 -7.97 -7.27
N GLU A 224 10.71 -6.99 -7.93
CA GLU A 224 9.25 -6.95 -8.06
C GLU A 224 8.72 -8.12 -8.89
N ALA A 225 9.39 -8.51 -9.98
CA ALA A 225 8.99 -9.66 -10.79
C ALA A 225 8.99 -10.96 -9.96
N VAL A 226 10.03 -11.17 -9.14
CA VAL A 226 10.11 -12.32 -8.20
C VAL A 226 8.96 -12.28 -7.20
N ILE A 227 8.68 -11.12 -6.61
CA ILE A 227 7.59 -10.98 -5.64
C ILE A 227 6.23 -11.25 -6.31
N GLU A 228 5.99 -10.71 -7.50
CA GLU A 228 4.77 -10.93 -8.26
C GLU A 228 4.57 -12.41 -8.60
N ALA A 229 5.63 -13.09 -9.03
CA ALA A 229 5.61 -14.53 -9.25
C ALA A 229 5.27 -15.29 -7.96
N GLY A 230 5.91 -14.95 -6.83
CA GLY A 230 5.62 -15.56 -5.53
C GLY A 230 4.18 -15.35 -5.05
N LEU A 231 3.58 -14.17 -5.31
CA LEU A 231 2.22 -13.85 -4.90
C LEU A 231 1.14 -14.68 -5.61
N LYS A 232 1.44 -15.23 -6.81
CA LYS A 232 0.53 -16.17 -7.51
C LYS A 232 0.26 -17.43 -6.70
N TYR A 233 1.16 -17.76 -5.76
CA TYR A 233 1.09 -18.97 -4.95
C TYR A 233 0.45 -18.77 -3.58
N LEU A 234 -0.13 -17.61 -3.27
CA LEU A 234 -0.81 -17.39 -1.98
C LEU A 234 -1.84 -18.50 -1.70
N GLY A 235 -1.73 -19.11 -0.52
CA GLY A 235 -2.57 -20.21 -0.07
C GLY A 235 -2.08 -21.60 -0.50
N THR A 236 -1.06 -21.73 -1.37
CA THR A 236 -0.53 -23.05 -1.75
C THR A 236 -0.03 -23.79 -0.50
N PRO A 237 -0.51 -25.03 -0.23
CA PRO A 237 -0.23 -25.73 1.01
C PRO A 237 1.25 -25.96 1.28
N TYR A 238 1.60 -25.98 2.57
CA TYR A 238 2.96 -26.32 2.99
C TYR A 238 3.19 -27.83 3.02
N GLU A 239 4.31 -28.27 2.47
CA GLU A 239 4.82 -29.64 2.59
C GLU A 239 6.35 -29.60 2.77
N TYR A 240 6.84 -30.17 3.88
CA TYR A 240 8.28 -30.24 4.13
C TYR A 240 8.95 -31.16 3.10
N GLY A 241 9.96 -30.65 2.38
CA GLY A 241 10.65 -31.41 1.34
C GLY A 241 9.78 -31.64 0.09
N SER A 242 8.91 -30.68 -0.24
CA SER A 242 8.01 -30.72 -1.41
C SER A 242 8.70 -31.15 -2.71
N ASP A 243 7.95 -31.74 -3.64
CA ASP A 243 8.48 -32.04 -4.97
C ASP A 243 8.69 -30.76 -5.78
N ARG A 244 9.96 -30.41 -6.01
CA ARG A 244 10.43 -29.23 -6.74
C ARG A 244 10.09 -29.20 -8.24
N ASN A 245 9.36 -30.21 -8.73
CA ASN A 245 8.84 -30.31 -10.09
C ASN A 245 7.34 -29.98 -10.18
N THR A 246 6.66 -29.74 -9.05
CA THR A 246 5.25 -29.36 -9.02
C THR A 246 5.05 -28.09 -8.20
N THR A 247 3.91 -27.43 -8.39
CA THR A 247 3.50 -26.26 -7.59
C THR A 247 2.28 -26.55 -6.72
N THR A 248 2.00 -27.83 -6.47
CA THR A 248 0.82 -28.28 -5.70
C THR A 248 0.99 -28.06 -4.20
N THR A 249 2.22 -28.18 -3.72
CA THR A 249 2.65 -27.90 -2.35
C THR A 249 4.03 -27.27 -2.38
N PHE A 250 4.44 -26.62 -1.29
CA PHE A 250 5.77 -26.04 -1.16
C PHE A 250 6.34 -26.18 0.25
N ASP A 251 7.64 -26.44 0.37
CA ASP A 251 8.42 -25.97 1.52
C ASP A 251 8.92 -24.53 1.33
N CYS A 252 9.55 -23.98 2.35
CA CYS A 252 10.03 -22.60 2.33
C CYS A 252 11.02 -22.30 1.19
N SER A 253 12.02 -23.17 1.00
CA SER A 253 13.06 -23.02 0.00
C SER A 253 12.57 -23.28 -1.42
N ASP A 254 11.68 -24.25 -1.59
CA ASP A 254 11.07 -24.57 -2.88
C ASP A 254 10.16 -23.44 -3.36
N PHE A 255 9.34 -22.88 -2.46
CA PHE A 255 8.54 -21.68 -2.77
C PHE A 255 9.41 -20.52 -3.28
N VAL A 256 10.49 -20.19 -2.56
CA VAL A 256 11.40 -19.10 -2.97
C VAL A 256 12.07 -19.44 -4.30
N ARG A 257 12.56 -20.67 -4.46
CA ARG A 257 13.19 -21.15 -5.70
C ARG A 257 12.22 -21.04 -6.88
N GLN A 258 10.96 -21.44 -6.71
CA GLN A 258 9.94 -21.40 -7.75
C GLN A 258 9.62 -19.96 -8.14
N ALA A 259 9.49 -19.04 -7.17
CA ALA A 259 9.28 -17.61 -7.46
C ALA A 259 10.40 -17.00 -8.32
N PHE A 260 11.67 -17.33 -8.03
CA PHE A 260 12.82 -16.90 -8.85
C PHE A 260 12.82 -17.55 -10.23
N LYS A 261 12.48 -18.85 -10.31
CA LYS A 261 12.43 -19.59 -11.56
C LYS A 261 11.37 -19.02 -12.51
N ASP A 262 10.18 -18.72 -12.01
CA ASP A 262 9.08 -18.19 -12.82
C ASP A 262 9.29 -16.74 -13.25
N ALA A 263 9.88 -15.92 -12.38
CA ALA A 263 10.11 -14.52 -12.68
C ALA A 263 11.29 -14.30 -13.63
N LEU A 264 12.40 -15.01 -13.39
CA LEU A 264 13.70 -14.67 -13.99
C LEU A 264 14.38 -15.85 -14.71
N GLY A 265 13.79 -17.04 -14.67
CA GLY A 265 14.46 -18.27 -15.12
C GLY A 265 15.63 -18.70 -14.23
N VAL A 266 15.85 -18.04 -13.09
CA VAL A 266 16.96 -18.31 -12.18
C VAL A 266 16.59 -19.45 -11.24
N THR A 267 17.39 -20.51 -11.27
CA THR A 267 17.20 -21.67 -10.39
C THR A 267 18.10 -21.53 -9.16
N LEU A 268 17.51 -21.17 -8.03
CA LEU A 268 18.22 -21.16 -6.74
C LEU A 268 18.51 -22.59 -6.24
N PRO A 269 19.50 -22.75 -5.33
CA PRO A 269 19.75 -24.02 -4.66
C PRO A 269 18.50 -24.59 -3.96
N GLY A 270 18.47 -25.91 -3.80
CA GLY A 270 17.26 -26.65 -3.42
C GLY A 270 16.82 -26.52 -1.95
N ASP A 271 17.68 -26.06 -1.05
CA ASP A 271 17.41 -25.93 0.38
C ASP A 271 17.80 -24.54 0.92
N SER A 272 17.21 -24.16 2.05
CA SER A 272 17.36 -22.82 2.63
C SER A 272 18.78 -22.50 3.11
N ALA A 273 19.56 -23.51 3.52
CA ALA A 273 20.95 -23.30 3.94
C ALA A 273 21.84 -23.00 2.73
N SER A 274 21.68 -23.77 1.65
CA SER A 274 22.39 -23.54 0.38
C SER A 274 21.98 -22.22 -0.28
N GLN A 275 20.71 -21.81 -0.17
CA GLN A 275 20.26 -20.47 -0.59
C GLN A 275 20.92 -19.35 0.23
N GLY A 276 21.07 -19.55 1.54
CA GLY A 276 21.79 -18.61 2.41
C GLY A 276 23.27 -18.48 2.05
N ALA A 277 23.93 -19.59 1.71
CA ALA A 277 25.30 -19.58 1.21
C ALA A 277 25.39 -18.84 -0.14
N TYR A 278 24.47 -19.12 -1.06
CA TYR A 278 24.39 -18.46 -2.37
C TYR A 278 24.31 -16.93 -2.25
N VAL A 279 23.45 -16.43 -1.37
CA VAL A 279 23.27 -14.99 -1.11
C VAL A 279 24.54 -14.37 -0.51
N ARG A 280 25.17 -15.04 0.47
CA ARG A 280 26.38 -14.55 1.14
C ARG A 280 27.60 -14.48 0.22
N GLU A 281 27.67 -15.36 -0.76
CA GLU A 281 28.77 -15.37 -1.75
C GLU A 281 28.64 -14.22 -2.76
N ARG A 282 27.40 -13.76 -3.03
CA ARG A 282 27.11 -12.83 -4.14
C ARG A 282 26.71 -11.43 -3.71
N SER A 283 26.38 -11.23 -2.44
CA SER A 283 25.89 -9.95 -1.94
C SER A 283 26.35 -9.66 -0.53
N ALA A 284 26.38 -8.37 -0.18
CA ALA A 284 26.46 -7.96 1.21
C ALA A 284 25.18 -8.40 1.95
N VAL A 285 25.37 -8.93 3.15
CA VAL A 285 24.27 -9.35 4.04
C VAL A 285 24.21 -8.48 5.29
N THR A 286 23.03 -8.34 5.86
CA THR A 286 22.80 -7.61 7.11
C THR A 286 22.04 -8.47 8.12
N THR A 287 22.31 -8.23 9.40
CA THR A 287 21.60 -8.82 10.54
C THR A 287 20.50 -7.90 11.08
N ASP A 288 20.33 -6.70 10.52
CA ASP A 288 19.20 -5.81 10.81
C ASP A 288 18.21 -5.84 9.65
N TRP A 289 17.07 -6.50 9.86
CA TRP A 289 16.04 -6.64 8.82
C TRP A 289 15.50 -5.29 8.32
N ARG A 290 15.64 -4.21 9.11
CA ARG A 290 15.21 -2.85 8.72
C ARG A 290 16.07 -2.26 7.61
N GLN A 291 17.26 -2.81 7.39
CA GLN A 291 18.18 -2.41 6.32
C GLN A 291 18.00 -3.23 5.04
N LEU A 292 17.18 -4.28 5.07
CA LEU A 292 16.91 -5.08 3.88
C LEU A 292 16.13 -4.27 2.85
N LYS A 293 16.43 -4.58 1.59
CA LYS A 293 15.68 -4.09 0.45
C LYS A 293 14.56 -5.06 0.15
N ARG A 294 13.43 -4.53 -0.31
CA ARG A 294 12.35 -5.34 -0.84
C ARG A 294 12.89 -6.22 -1.96
N GLY A 295 12.60 -7.52 -1.91
CA GLY A 295 13.16 -8.57 -2.76
C GLY A 295 14.30 -9.37 -2.13
N ASP A 296 14.94 -8.86 -1.08
CA ASP A 296 15.99 -9.59 -0.37
C ASP A 296 15.44 -10.87 0.27
N LEU A 297 16.26 -11.91 0.32
CA LEU A 297 15.94 -13.13 1.05
C LEU A 297 16.27 -12.97 2.53
N MET A 298 15.38 -13.48 3.37
CA MET A 298 15.51 -13.48 4.82
C MET A 298 15.72 -14.89 5.32
N PHE A 299 16.78 -15.12 6.10
CA PHE A 299 17.12 -16.42 6.64
C PHE A 299 16.90 -16.45 8.15
N PHE A 300 16.32 -17.55 8.64
CA PHE A 300 15.93 -17.69 10.03
C PHE A 300 16.41 -19.01 10.62
N MET A 301 16.68 -18.99 11.92
CA MET A 301 16.95 -20.21 12.69
C MET A 301 15.66 -20.90 13.14
N ASP A 302 15.81 -22.08 13.74
CA ASP A 302 14.71 -22.90 14.25
C ASP A 302 13.77 -22.14 15.19
N TYR A 303 12.49 -22.51 15.17
CA TYR A 303 11.50 -21.98 16.10
C TYR A 303 11.67 -22.63 17.47
N LYS A 304 11.89 -21.81 18.50
CA LYS A 304 12.00 -22.24 19.90
C LYS A 304 10.86 -21.75 20.79
N GLY A 305 9.93 -20.96 20.25
CA GLY A 305 8.85 -20.29 20.99
C GLY A 305 8.71 -18.80 20.62
N THR A 306 7.78 -18.10 21.26
CA THR A 306 7.48 -16.69 20.94
C THR A 306 8.27 -15.67 21.75
N SER A 307 8.97 -16.08 22.81
CA SER A 307 9.74 -15.19 23.68
C SER A 307 11.13 -14.88 23.10
N SER A 308 11.55 -13.61 23.19
CA SER A 308 12.87 -13.16 22.72
C SER A 308 14.03 -13.81 23.48
N SER A 309 13.84 -14.08 24.78
CA SER A 309 14.84 -14.72 25.65
C SER A 309 15.33 -16.09 25.13
N LEU A 310 14.48 -16.81 24.39
CA LEU A 310 14.78 -18.12 23.81
C LEU A 310 15.82 -18.05 22.67
N TYR A 311 16.16 -16.84 22.24
CA TYR A 311 17.06 -16.55 21.12
C TYR A 311 18.26 -15.68 21.53
N ALA A 312 18.50 -15.48 22.82
CA ALA A 312 19.55 -14.60 23.33
C ALA A 312 20.95 -14.95 22.83
N ASN A 313 21.25 -16.26 22.67
CA ASN A 313 22.56 -16.75 22.23
C ASN A 313 22.66 -17.00 20.72
N LYS A 314 21.72 -16.48 19.92
CA LYS A 314 21.72 -16.64 18.46
C LYS A 314 23.01 -16.06 17.88
N GLN A 315 23.68 -16.86 17.06
CA GLN A 315 24.84 -16.44 16.28
C GLN A 315 24.42 -16.27 14.81
N PRO A 316 24.18 -15.04 14.32
CA PRO A 316 23.62 -14.78 13.00
C PRO A 316 24.24 -15.57 11.85
N PHE A 317 25.57 -15.69 11.80
CA PHE A 317 26.27 -16.26 10.64
C PHE A 317 26.67 -17.73 10.76
N THR A 318 26.52 -18.32 11.96
CA THR A 318 26.92 -19.71 12.24
C THR A 318 25.79 -20.58 12.75
N SER A 319 24.67 -19.98 13.20
CA SER A 319 23.48 -20.75 13.55
C SER A 319 22.91 -21.42 12.30
N LYS A 320 22.40 -22.64 12.46
CA LYS A 320 21.74 -23.38 11.39
C LYS A 320 20.55 -22.59 10.84
N ILE A 321 20.50 -22.46 9.52
CA ILE A 321 19.35 -21.93 8.80
C ILE A 321 18.28 -23.03 8.75
N SER A 322 17.07 -22.69 9.15
CA SER A 322 15.92 -23.60 9.15
C SER A 322 14.79 -23.15 8.23
N HIS A 323 14.83 -21.89 7.78
CA HIS A 323 13.72 -21.27 7.06
C HIS A 323 14.21 -20.08 6.24
N VAL A 324 13.51 -19.82 5.13
CA VAL A 324 13.75 -18.69 4.22
C VAL A 324 12.43 -18.04 3.79
N GLY A 325 12.45 -16.73 3.55
CA GLY A 325 11.32 -15.98 2.99
C GLY A 325 11.78 -14.77 2.18
N ILE A 326 10.88 -14.19 1.40
CA ILE A 326 11.17 -12.99 0.57
C ILE A 326 10.70 -11.75 1.33
N TYR A 327 11.60 -10.78 1.52
CA TYR A 327 11.27 -9.52 2.19
C TYR A 327 10.45 -8.63 1.27
N LEU A 328 9.31 -8.14 1.77
CA LEU A 328 8.40 -7.29 1.02
C LEU A 328 8.57 -5.79 1.35
N GLY A 329 9.51 -5.42 2.22
CA GLY A 329 9.52 -4.08 2.84
C GLY A 329 8.52 -3.98 4.00
N ASP A 330 8.59 -2.89 4.75
CA ASP A 330 7.64 -2.56 5.85
C ASP A 330 7.44 -3.68 6.88
N GLY A 331 8.51 -4.45 7.11
CA GLY A 331 8.51 -5.58 8.04
C GLY A 331 7.60 -6.72 7.59
N LYS A 332 7.32 -6.87 6.29
CA LYS A 332 6.50 -7.94 5.72
C LYS A 332 7.36 -9.01 5.06
N ILE A 333 6.94 -10.27 5.20
CA ILE A 333 7.64 -11.46 4.66
C ILE A 333 6.65 -12.28 3.86
N LEU A 334 6.97 -12.62 2.61
CA LEU A 334 6.26 -13.61 1.80
C LEU A 334 6.92 -14.98 1.97
N GLN A 335 6.17 -15.97 2.47
CA GLN A 335 6.73 -17.26 2.91
C GLN A 335 5.67 -18.35 3.10
N THR A 336 6.12 -19.59 3.24
CA THR A 336 5.34 -20.75 3.73
C THR A 336 6.22 -21.55 4.70
N TYR A 337 5.70 -22.00 5.85
CA TYR A 337 6.56 -22.52 6.92
C TYR A 337 5.99 -23.64 7.81
N SER A 338 4.70 -23.96 7.71
CA SER A 338 4.13 -25.15 8.36
C SER A 338 2.76 -25.50 7.78
N LYS A 339 2.30 -26.74 7.98
CA LYS A 339 0.92 -27.13 7.63
C LYS A 339 -0.12 -26.23 8.33
N THR A 340 0.15 -25.89 9.59
CA THR A 340 -0.72 -25.04 10.42
C THR A 340 -0.66 -23.56 10.03
N SER A 341 0.32 -23.11 9.24
CA SER A 341 0.39 -21.72 8.80
C SER A 341 -0.64 -21.40 7.72
N GLY A 342 -1.23 -22.40 7.06
CA GLY A 342 -2.20 -22.24 5.99
C GLY A 342 -1.58 -22.03 4.60
N GLY A 343 -0.34 -22.48 4.39
CA GLY A 343 0.35 -22.36 3.10
C GLY A 343 1.13 -21.05 2.92
N VAL A 344 1.39 -20.69 1.65
CA VAL A 344 2.07 -19.44 1.26
C VAL A 344 1.24 -18.25 1.69
N ARG A 345 1.88 -17.29 2.35
CA ARG A 345 1.20 -16.16 2.99
C ARG A 345 2.16 -15.01 3.24
N ILE A 346 1.58 -13.90 3.69
CA ILE A 346 2.32 -12.73 4.14
C ILE A 346 2.23 -12.62 5.66
N ASP A 347 3.38 -12.51 6.32
CA ASP A 347 3.48 -12.27 7.75
C ASP A 347 4.19 -10.95 8.06
N SER A 348 4.11 -10.51 9.32
CA SER A 348 4.91 -9.39 9.82
C SER A 348 6.04 -9.90 10.72
N ILE A 349 7.23 -9.30 10.60
CA ILE A 349 8.40 -9.65 11.40
C ILE A 349 8.44 -8.94 12.75
N ALA A 350 8.12 -7.65 12.76
CA ALA A 350 8.36 -6.75 13.90
C ALA A 350 7.65 -7.19 15.19
N GLY A 351 8.40 -7.26 16.28
CA GLY A 351 7.91 -7.62 17.62
C GLY A 351 7.45 -9.07 17.76
N LYS A 352 7.74 -9.93 16.78
CA LYS A 352 7.32 -11.34 16.77
C LYS A 352 8.52 -12.28 16.77
N HIS A 353 8.26 -13.57 16.95
CA HIS A 353 9.31 -14.59 16.89
C HIS A 353 10.11 -14.58 15.59
N TRP A 354 9.56 -14.07 14.49
CA TRP A 354 10.29 -13.90 13.25
C TRP A 354 11.48 -12.93 13.40
N GLU A 355 11.30 -11.83 14.12
CA GLU A 355 12.40 -10.90 14.43
C GLU A 355 13.45 -11.56 15.31
N TYR A 356 13.03 -12.33 16.30
CA TYR A 356 13.95 -12.99 17.23
C TYR A 356 14.75 -14.11 16.55
N ARG A 357 14.17 -14.76 15.54
CA ARG A 357 14.79 -15.85 14.76
C ARG A 357 15.60 -15.38 13.56
N PHE A 358 15.46 -14.13 13.15
CA PHE A 358 16.17 -13.58 12.01
C PHE A 358 17.67 -13.69 12.20
N LEU A 359 18.34 -14.33 11.25
CA LEU A 359 19.79 -14.51 11.23
C LEU A 359 20.42 -13.39 10.42
N PHE A 360 20.16 -13.39 9.12
CA PHE A 360 20.61 -12.37 8.20
C PHE A 360 19.73 -12.37 6.95
N GLY A 361 19.92 -11.36 6.10
CA GLY A 361 19.33 -11.33 4.76
C GLY A 361 20.17 -10.54 3.78
N GLY A 362 19.86 -10.68 2.49
CA GLY A 362 20.56 -10.01 1.39
C GLY A 362 19.98 -10.38 0.03
N SER A 363 20.57 -9.80 -1.02
CA SER A 363 20.11 -9.97 -2.40
C SER A 363 20.49 -11.34 -2.97
N ALA A 364 19.54 -11.98 -3.65
CA ALA A 364 19.83 -13.12 -4.54
C ALA A 364 19.87 -12.70 -6.04
N LEU A 365 19.79 -11.39 -6.31
CA LEU A 365 19.72 -10.76 -7.64
C LEU A 365 21.00 -10.04 -8.04
#